data_AF-A0A8S3HJA1-F1
#
_entry.id   AF-A0A8S3HJA1-F1
#
_cell.length_a   1.000
_cell.length_b   1.000
_cell.length_c   1.000
_cell.angle_alpha   90.00
_cell.angle_beta   90.00
_cell.angle_gamma   90.00
#
_symmetry.space_group_name_H-M   'P 1'
#
loop_
_entity.id
_entity.type
_entity.pdbx_description
1 polymer ?
#
loop_
_entity_poly.entity_id
_entity_poly.type
_entity_poly.pdbx_seq_one_letter_code
_entity_poly.pdbx_strand_id
1 'polypeptide(L)'
;ACAVAGVEIPRYCYHERLSIAGNCRMCLVEIEKTPKPVASCAMPVMKGMRILTDSPLTKKAREGVMEFLLVNHPLDCPICDQGGECDLQDQSMTFGSDRSRFTDNEFSGKRSVEDKNIGPLVKTS
;
A
#
# COMPACT_ATOMS: atom_id res chain seq x y z
N ALA A 1 -13.79 -1.45 12.17
CA ALA A 1 -15.12 -1.49 11.54
C ALA A 1 -15.16 -2.49 10.39
N CYS A 2 -14.44 -2.26 9.29
CA CYS A 2 -14.45 -3.16 8.13
C CYS A 2 -13.97 -4.59 8.46
N ALA A 3 -12.87 -4.74 9.22
CA ALA A 3 -12.42 -6.06 9.67
C ALA A 3 -13.47 -6.81 10.53
N VAL A 4 -14.19 -6.09 11.40
CA VAL A 4 -15.30 -6.65 12.20
C VAL A 4 -16.46 -7.08 11.30
N ALA A 5 -16.65 -6.41 10.17
CA ALA A 5 -17.62 -6.76 9.14
C ALA A 5 -17.10 -7.82 8.14
N GLY A 6 -15.93 -8.44 8.39
CA GLY A 6 -15.34 -9.45 7.52
C GLY A 6 -14.71 -8.91 6.23
N VAL A 7 -14.52 -7.60 6.12
CA VAL A 7 -13.88 -6.96 4.96
C VAL A 7 -12.45 -6.59 5.31
N GLU A 8 -11.50 -7.26 4.67
CA GLU A 8 -10.09 -6.89 4.74
C GLU A 8 -9.78 -5.74 3.77
N ILE A 9 -9.12 -4.71 4.31
CA ILE A 9 -8.67 -3.55 3.54
C ILE A 9 -7.15 -3.65 3.40
N PRO A 10 -6.59 -3.46 2.19
CA PRO A 10 -5.15 -3.54 1.98
C PRO A 10 -4.41 -2.48 2.81
N ARG A 11 -3.28 -2.90 3.40
CA ARG A 11 -2.51 -2.10 4.37
C ARG A 11 -1.03 -2.44 4.25
N TYR A 12 -0.18 -1.45 4.54
CA TYR A 12 1.25 -1.65 4.75
C TYR A 12 1.71 -1.12 6.10
N CYS A 13 1.44 0.16 6.38
CA CYS A 13 1.93 0.80 7.60
C CYS A 13 1.03 0.60 8.83
N TYR A 14 -0.14 -0.02 8.68
CA TYR A 14 -1.04 -0.26 9.82
C TYR A 14 -0.78 -1.64 10.40
N HIS A 15 -0.50 -1.67 11.69
CA HIS A 15 -0.36 -2.89 12.47
C HIS A 15 -1.12 -2.71 13.79
N GLU A 16 -1.92 -3.69 14.19
CA GLU A 16 -2.82 -3.59 15.37
C GLU A 16 -2.07 -3.33 16.69
N ARG A 17 -0.80 -3.78 16.77
CA ARG A 17 0.07 -3.63 17.96
C ARG A 17 0.98 -2.41 17.90
N LEU A 18 0.93 -1.62 16.83
CA LEU A 18 1.74 -0.41 16.66
C LEU A 18 0.83 0.82 16.60
N SER A 19 1.44 2.01 16.70
CA SER A 19 0.72 3.27 16.53
C SER A 19 0.21 3.47 15.10
N ILE A 20 -0.85 4.26 14.96
CA ILE A 20 -1.42 4.62 13.66
C ILE A 20 -0.53 5.67 12.99
N ALA A 21 0.03 5.34 11.82
CA ALA A 21 0.90 6.24 11.06
C ALA A 21 0.19 6.97 9.91
N GLY A 22 -0.36 6.24 8.94
CA GLY A 22 -1.02 6.82 7.76
C GLY A 22 -0.08 7.20 6.60
N ASN A 23 1.14 6.65 6.56
CA ASN A 23 2.15 7.02 5.56
C ASN A 23 1.94 6.35 4.20
N CYS A 24 1.43 5.12 4.16
CA CYS A 24 1.36 4.33 2.91
C CYS A 24 0.15 4.66 2.02
N ARG A 25 -0.95 5.18 2.59
CA ARG A 25 -2.23 5.44 1.90
C ARG A 25 -2.86 4.26 1.14
N MET A 26 -2.41 3.01 1.35
CA MET A 26 -3.03 1.84 0.68
C MET A 26 -4.46 1.55 1.16
N CYS A 27 -4.76 1.93 2.40
CA CYS A 27 -6.05 1.67 3.04
C CYS A 27 -7.14 2.71 2.71
N LEU A 28 -6.99 3.45 1.59
CA LEU A 28 -7.98 4.42 1.16
C LEU A 28 -9.32 3.74 0.86
N VAL A 29 -10.39 4.36 1.36
CA VAL A 29 -11.78 3.94 1.13
C VAL A 29 -12.64 5.16 0.87
N GLU A 30 -13.72 4.96 0.13
CA GLU A 30 -14.74 5.98 -0.06
C GLU A 30 -15.74 5.95 1.10
N ILE A 31 -16.12 7.15 1.57
CA ILE A 31 -17.22 7.34 2.50
C ILE A 31 -18.23 8.24 1.80
N GLU A 32 -19.51 7.85 1.85
CA GLU A 32 -20.56 8.69 1.29
C GLU A 32 -20.53 10.12 1.83
N LYS A 33 -20.82 11.08 0.97
CA LYS A 33 -20.80 12.53 1.28
C LYS A 33 -19.42 13.07 1.65
N THR A 34 -18.35 12.31 1.42
CA THR A 34 -16.96 12.80 1.54
C THR A 34 -16.37 12.98 0.14
N PRO A 35 -15.81 14.15 -0.21
CA PRO A 35 -15.34 14.43 -1.56
C PRO A 35 -14.02 13.72 -1.92
N LYS A 36 -13.33 13.14 -0.93
CA LYS A 36 -12.01 12.50 -1.09
C LYS A 36 -12.00 11.14 -0.39
N PRO A 37 -11.29 10.14 -0.93
CA PRO A 37 -11.01 8.91 -0.20
C PRO A 37 -10.28 9.21 1.11
N VAL A 38 -10.63 8.48 2.17
CA VAL A 38 -10.00 8.66 3.48
C VAL A 38 -9.15 7.46 3.85
N ALA A 39 -8.12 7.68 4.66
CA ALA A 39 -7.32 6.60 5.20
C ALA A 39 -8.11 5.87 6.30
N SER A 40 -8.57 4.66 6.02
CA SER A 40 -9.39 3.87 6.97
C SER A 40 -8.65 3.54 8.28
N CYS A 41 -7.32 3.48 8.27
CA CYS A 41 -6.53 3.20 9.47
C CYS A 41 -6.57 4.31 10.53
N ALA A 42 -6.85 5.55 10.12
CA ALA A 42 -6.83 6.72 11.00
C ALA A 42 -8.20 7.37 11.18
N MET A 43 -9.15 7.09 10.28
CA MET A 43 -10.49 7.66 10.33
C MET A 43 -11.34 6.97 11.42
N PRO A 44 -11.76 7.68 12.48
CA PRO A 44 -12.67 7.12 13.45
C PRO A 44 -14.05 6.88 12.81
N VAL A 45 -14.71 5.80 13.23
CA VAL A 45 -16.06 5.49 12.78
C VAL A 45 -17.07 6.43 13.44
N MET A 46 -18.02 6.94 12.67
CA MET A 46 -19.13 7.78 13.14
C MET A 46 -20.46 7.10 12.81
N LYS A 47 -21.48 7.43 13.61
CA LYS A 47 -22.84 6.89 13.42
C LYS A 47 -23.38 7.29 12.04
N GLY A 48 -23.90 6.32 11.30
CA GLY A 48 -24.47 6.53 9.97
C GLY A 48 -23.45 6.65 8.83
N MET A 49 -22.16 6.41 9.10
CA MET A 49 -21.17 6.31 8.03
C MET A 49 -21.44 5.10 7.12
N ARG A 50 -21.43 5.34 5.81
CA ARG A 50 -21.46 4.30 4.79
C ARG A 50 -20.10 4.26 4.09
N ILE A 51 -19.38 3.16 4.30
CA ILE A 51 -18.03 2.93 3.79
C ILE A 51 -18.17 2.04 2.55
N LEU A 52 -17.66 2.50 1.41
CA LEU A 52 -17.64 1.77 0.16
C LEU A 52 -16.20 1.31 -0.10
N THR A 53 -15.93 0.02 0.05
CA THR A 53 -14.57 -0.54 -0.01
C THR A 53 -14.17 -1.05 -1.40
N ASP A 54 -15.12 -1.08 -2.34
CA ASP A 54 -15.02 -1.67 -3.68
C ASP A 54 -15.53 -0.73 -4.80
N SER A 55 -15.82 0.53 -4.46
CA SER A 55 -16.25 1.55 -5.41
C SER A 55 -15.17 1.84 -6.47
N PRO A 56 -15.54 2.38 -7.65
CA PRO A 56 -14.57 2.77 -8.67
C PRO A 56 -13.53 3.76 -8.17
N LEU A 57 -13.93 4.70 -7.30
CA LEU A 57 -13.02 5.65 -6.67
C LEU A 57 -12.02 4.95 -5.74
N THR A 58 -12.48 3.99 -4.94
CA THR A 58 -11.62 3.23 -4.02
C THR A 58 -10.62 2.37 -4.76
N LYS A 59 -11.05 1.65 -5.81
CA LYS A 59 -10.18 0.84 -6.66
C LYS A 59 -9.10 1.69 -7.32
N LYS A 60 -9.49 2.79 -7.97
CA LYS A 60 -8.56 3.72 -8.62
C LYS A 60 -7.56 4.34 -7.64
N ALA A 61 -7.99 4.64 -6.42
CA ALA A 61 -7.09 5.15 -5.38
C ALA A 61 -6.03 4.11 -4.98
N ARG A 62 -6.40 2.83 -4.86
CA ARG A 62 -5.48 1.74 -4.54
C ARG A 62 -4.49 1.46 -5.67
N GLU A 63 -4.98 1.40 -6.92
CA GLU A 63 -4.14 1.26 -8.10
C GLU A 63 -3.08 2.38 -8.18
N GLY A 64 -3.50 3.64 -7.98
CA GLY A 64 -2.58 4.77 -8.00
C GLY A 64 -1.55 4.73 -6.87
N VAL A 65 -1.95 4.35 -5.65
CA VAL A 65 -1.01 4.18 -4.53
C VAL A 65 -0.02 3.05 -4.82
N MET A 66 -0.49 1.92 -5.34
CA MET A 66 0.39 0.79 -5.69
C MET A 66 1.41 1.19 -6.76
N GLU A 67 0.97 1.95 -7.77
CA GLU A 67 1.87 2.48 -8.79
C GLU A 67 2.97 3.35 -8.17
N PHE A 68 2.63 4.24 -7.22
CA PHE A 68 3.63 5.05 -6.52
C PHE A 68 4.55 4.25 -5.60
N LEU A 69 4.07 3.14 -5.01
CA LEU A 69 4.93 2.26 -4.22
C LEU A 69 5.95 1.55 -5.13
N LEU A 70 5.50 1.08 -6.30
CA LEU A 70 6.32 0.32 -7.24
C LEU A 70 7.22 1.19 -8.12
N VAL A 71 6.92 2.49 -8.28
CA VAL A 71 7.66 3.40 -9.18
C VAL A 71 9.17 3.38 -8.87
N ASN A 72 9.51 3.37 -7.59
CA ASN A 72 10.86 3.41 -7.07
C ASN A 72 11.26 2.14 -6.30
N HIS A 73 10.41 1.09 -6.35
CA HIS A 73 10.76 -0.22 -5.79
C HIS A 73 11.68 -0.96 -6.77
N PRO A 74 12.78 -1.57 -6.30
CA PRO A 74 13.70 -2.32 -7.14
C PRO A 74 13.06 -3.62 -7.63
N LEU A 75 13.60 -4.21 -8.70
CA LEU A 75 13.10 -5.44 -9.30
C LEU A 75 13.79 -6.68 -8.71
N ASP A 76 13.87 -6.71 -7.38
CA ASP A 76 14.67 -7.70 -6.64
C ASP A 76 13.87 -8.93 -6.24
N CYS A 77 12.61 -9.08 -6.68
CA CYS A 77 11.76 -10.21 -6.29
C CYS A 77 12.43 -11.61 -6.41
N PRO A 78 13.30 -11.91 -7.40
CA PRO A 78 13.99 -13.20 -7.48
C PRO A 78 15.08 -13.43 -6.41
N ILE A 79 15.62 -12.35 -5.83
CA ILE A 79 16.71 -12.40 -4.84
C ILE A 79 16.25 -11.92 -3.45
N CYS A 80 15.05 -11.37 -3.36
CA CYS A 80 14.44 -10.92 -2.12
C CYS A 80 14.00 -12.14 -1.29
N ASP A 81 14.48 -12.21 -0.05
CA ASP A 81 14.16 -13.32 0.86
C ASP A 81 12.65 -13.41 1.18
N GLN A 82 11.90 -12.30 1.04
CA GLN A 82 10.44 -12.27 1.21
C GLN A 82 9.65 -12.64 -0.06
N GLY A 83 10.32 -12.99 -1.16
CA GLY A 83 9.66 -13.40 -2.39
C GLY A 83 8.70 -14.57 -2.16
N GLY A 84 7.42 -14.40 -2.48
CA GLY A 84 6.38 -15.40 -2.26
C GLY A 84 5.60 -15.28 -0.94
N GLU A 85 6.05 -14.46 0.01
CA GLU A 85 5.32 -14.10 1.24
C GLU A 85 5.23 -12.57 1.41
N CYS A 86 5.40 -11.83 0.32
CA CYS A 86 5.47 -10.38 0.33
C CYS A 86 4.08 -9.74 0.15
N ASP A 87 3.63 -9.00 1.17
CA ASP A 87 2.40 -8.20 1.09
C ASP A 87 2.37 -7.28 -0.12
N LEU A 88 3.52 -6.71 -0.51
CA LEU A 88 3.61 -5.81 -1.67
C LEU A 88 3.32 -6.54 -2.98
N GLN A 89 3.83 -7.76 -3.10
CA GLN A 89 3.59 -8.62 -4.26
C GLN A 89 2.10 -9.01 -4.33
N ASP A 90 1.55 -9.52 -3.23
CA ASP A 90 0.17 -10.04 -3.20
C ASP A 90 -0.88 -8.95 -3.39
N GLN A 91 -0.69 -7.81 -2.72
CA GLN A 91 -1.61 -6.68 -2.85
C GLN A 91 -1.45 -5.99 -4.21
N SER A 92 -0.27 -6.02 -4.84
CA SER A 92 -0.10 -5.53 -6.22
C SER A 92 -0.89 -6.40 -7.19
N MET A 93 -0.81 -7.72 -7.05
CA MET A 93 -1.57 -8.65 -7.88
C MET A 93 -3.10 -8.53 -7.67
N THR A 94 -3.53 -8.22 -6.46
CA THR A 94 -4.97 -8.19 -6.10
C THR A 94 -5.62 -6.82 -6.32
N PHE A 95 -4.91 -5.74 -6.02
CA PHE A 95 -5.46 -4.37 -5.97
C PHE A 95 -4.68 -3.35 -6.82
N GLY A 96 -3.53 -3.75 -7.38
CA GLY A 96 -2.71 -2.92 -8.26
C GLY A 96 -3.13 -3.01 -9.73
N SER A 97 -2.50 -2.19 -10.57
CA SER A 97 -2.61 -2.29 -12.02
C SER A 97 -1.77 -3.44 -12.57
N ASP A 98 -2.15 -3.97 -13.73
CA ASP A 98 -1.45 -5.08 -14.40
C ASP A 98 -0.09 -4.69 -15.01
N ARG A 99 0.14 -3.38 -15.21
CA ARG A 99 1.32 -2.84 -15.87
C ARG A 99 1.81 -1.55 -15.22
N SER A 100 3.11 -1.31 -15.35
CA SER A 100 3.72 -0.01 -15.04
C SER A 100 3.51 0.96 -16.20
N ARG A 101 3.32 2.23 -15.88
CA ARG A 101 3.43 3.36 -16.84
C ARG A 101 4.74 4.12 -16.70
N PHE A 102 5.51 3.83 -15.64
CA PHE A 102 6.79 4.45 -15.40
C PHE A 102 7.82 3.90 -16.37
N THR A 103 8.15 4.71 -17.37
CA THR A 103 9.33 4.58 -18.20
C THR A 103 10.24 5.75 -17.85
N ASP A 104 11.45 5.44 -17.41
CA ASP A 104 12.45 6.46 -17.14
C ASP A 104 12.97 7.01 -18.48
N ASN A 105 12.40 8.13 -18.91
CA ASN A 105 12.72 8.76 -20.20
C ASN A 105 14.06 9.51 -20.15
N GLU A 106 14.62 9.75 -18.95
CA GLU A 106 15.85 10.51 -18.75
C GLU A 106 17.07 9.61 -18.42
N PHE A 107 16.91 8.28 -18.43
CA PHE A 107 17.95 7.31 -18.06
C PHE A 107 18.56 7.56 -16.66
N SER A 108 17.80 8.19 -15.76
CA SER A 108 18.18 8.51 -14.39
C SER A 108 18.07 7.32 -13.42
N GLY A 109 17.41 6.24 -13.83
CA GLY A 109 17.13 5.05 -13.06
C GLY A 109 16.02 5.24 -12.01
N LYS A 110 15.69 4.15 -11.32
CA LYS A 110 14.93 4.21 -10.07
C LYS A 110 15.84 4.72 -8.95
N ARG A 111 15.28 5.39 -7.95
CA ARG A 111 16.06 5.71 -6.75
C ARG A 111 16.62 4.42 -6.15
N SER A 112 17.86 4.47 -5.70
CA SER A 112 18.51 3.38 -4.96
C SER A 112 18.92 3.89 -3.58
N VAL A 113 19.06 2.97 -2.64
CA VAL A 113 19.37 3.28 -1.24
C VAL A 113 20.46 2.33 -0.78
N GLU A 114 21.54 2.85 -0.19
CA GLU A 114 22.64 2.04 0.34
C GLU A 114 22.18 1.13 1.48
N ASP A 115 22.78 -0.05 1.63
CA ASP A 115 22.51 -0.96 2.75
C ASP A 115 23.11 -0.42 4.06
N LYS A 116 22.43 -0.67 5.20
CA LYS A 116 22.85 -0.19 6.51
C LYS A 116 23.30 -1.36 7.36
N ASN A 117 24.46 -1.24 7.98
CA ASN A 117 24.87 -2.20 8.99
C ASN A 117 24.22 -1.89 10.34
N ILE A 118 23.18 -2.65 10.69
CA ILE A 118 22.47 -2.54 11.98
C ILE A 118 22.71 -3.75 12.90
N GLY A 119 23.75 -4.52 12.63
CA GLY A 119 24.14 -5.71 13.41
C GLY A 119 23.95 -7.04 12.65
N PRO A 120 24.29 -8.16 13.29
CA PRO A 120 24.40 -9.46 12.62
C PRO A 120 23.07 -10.20 12.43
N LEU A 121 21.96 -9.69 12.99
CA LEU A 121 20.67 -10.39 13.00
C LEU A 121 19.73 -9.95 11.88
N VAL A 122 19.75 -8.66 11.51
CA VAL A 122 18.80 -8.07 10.56
C VAL A 122 19.57 -7.55 9.36
N LYS A 123 19.44 -8.28 8.24
CA LYS A 123 19.92 -7.88 6.93
C LYS A 123 19.02 -6.75 6.39
N THR A 124 19.61 -5.73 5.77
CA THR A 124 18.88 -4.58 5.20
C THR A 124 18.84 -4.56 3.67
N SER A 125 19.41 -5.59 3.04
CA SER A 125 19.54 -5.78 1.59
C SER A 125 18.57 -6.84 1.08
#